data_AF-A0A5C7STA2-F1
#
_entry.id   AF-A0A5C7STA2-F1
#
_cell.length_a   1.000
_cell.length_b   1.000
_cell.length_c   1.000
_cell.angle_alpha   90.00
_cell.angle_beta   90.00
_cell.angle_gamma   90.00
#
_symmetry.space_group_name_H-M   'P 1'
#
loop_
_entity.id
_entity.type
_entity.pdbx_description
1 polymer ?
#
loop_
_entity_poly.entity_id
_entity_poly.type
_entity_poly.pdbx_seq_one_letter_code
_entity_poly.pdbx_strand_id
1 'polypeptide(L)'
;MSTDSGIDLVAYAPATKIPSSIQVKTNLKPKPAGGKGKAHLDWWVSDNSPAQLHALVDLSERRVWMFTADELATQAQQHSKTKYHIYMYTDLSLKPQKKDRAVYVHEFEKYLLQNRAPFLFEP
;
A
#
# COMPACT_ATOMS: atom_id res chain seq x y z
N MET A 1 8.50 -13.24 22.45
CA MET A 1 8.83 -11.84 22.09
C MET A 1 9.31 -11.88 20.64
N SER A 2 8.44 -11.58 19.68
CA SER A 2 8.85 -11.51 18.26
C SER A 2 9.35 -10.11 17.96
N THR A 3 10.52 -10.02 17.34
CA THR A 3 11.25 -8.79 16.99
C THR A 3 10.67 -8.04 15.77
N ASP A 4 9.41 -8.26 15.42
CA ASP A 4 8.78 -7.47 14.37
C ASP A 4 8.29 -6.16 15.00
N SER A 5 9.16 -5.16 15.00
CA SER A 5 8.82 -3.78 15.39
C SER A 5 7.82 -3.15 14.41
N GLY A 6 7.48 -3.79 13.30
CA GLY A 6 6.69 -3.22 12.22
C GLY A 6 7.52 -2.38 11.24
N ILE A 7 8.85 -2.42 11.33
CA ILE A 7 9.78 -1.78 10.38
C ILE A 7 10.61 -2.88 9.72
N ASP A 8 10.47 -3.02 8.40
CA ASP A 8 11.18 -4.03 7.61
C ASP A 8 12.43 -3.47 6.94
N LEU A 9 12.40 -2.19 6.56
CA LEU A 9 13.48 -1.50 5.84
C LEU A 9 13.66 -0.07 6.37
N VAL A 10 14.86 0.48 6.16
CA VAL A 10 15.13 1.92 6.31
C VAL A 10 15.76 2.40 5.02
N ALA A 11 15.15 3.42 4.41
CA ALA A 11 15.71 4.10 3.24
C ALA A 11 16.38 5.40 3.69
N TYR A 12 17.61 5.64 3.25
CA TYR A 12 18.26 6.94 3.43
C TYR A 12 18.31 7.66 2.09
N ALA A 13 17.70 8.83 2.01
CA ALA A 13 17.76 9.68 0.84
C ALA A 13 18.82 10.78 1.06
N PRO A 14 19.91 10.82 0.28
CA PRO A 14 20.95 11.84 0.45
C PRO A 14 20.44 13.28 0.27
N ALA A 15 19.40 13.46 -0.54
CA ALA A 15 18.82 14.77 -0.84
C ALA A 15 18.15 15.39 0.40
N THR A 16 17.38 14.60 1.16
CA THR A 16 16.72 15.05 2.39
C THR A 16 17.60 14.88 3.63
N LYS A 17 18.60 13.98 3.57
CA LYS A 17 19.43 13.53 4.70
C LYS A 17 18.63 12.94 5.86
N ILE A 18 17.39 12.54 5.61
CA ILE A 18 16.47 12.00 6.60
C ILE A 18 16.27 10.51 6.31
N PRO A 19 16.53 9.61 7.27
CA PRO A 19 16.16 8.21 7.13
C PRO A 19 14.65 8.04 7.24
N SER A 20 14.07 7.20 6.38
CA SER A 20 12.66 6.84 6.39
C SER A 20 12.49 5.35 6.71
N SER A 21 11.81 5.06 7.82
CA SER A 21 11.41 3.69 8.17
C SER A 21 10.25 3.22 7.29
N ILE A 22 10.32 1.99 6.79
CA ILE A 22 9.35 1.42 5.85
C ILE A 22 8.86 0.06 6.37
N GLN A 23 7.54 -0.12 6.42
CA GLN A 23 6.90 -1.42 6.56
C GLN A 23 6.54 -1.96 5.17
N VAL A 24 6.78 -3.25 4.93
CA VAL A 24 6.51 -3.91 3.65
C VAL A 24 5.43 -4.97 3.82
N LYS A 25 4.40 -4.92 2.97
CA LYS A 25 3.38 -5.98 2.87
C LYS A 25 3.29 -6.44 1.42
N THR A 26 3.38 -7.74 1.19
CA THR A 26 3.50 -8.30 -0.17
C THR A 26 2.33 -9.21 -0.53
N ASN A 27 1.94 -9.16 -1.80
CA ASN A 27 1.11 -10.15 -2.46
C ASN A 27 1.95 -10.85 -3.53
N LEU A 28 1.89 -12.18 -3.57
CA LEU A 28 2.54 -12.94 -4.64
C LEU A 28 1.86 -12.70 -5.99
N LYS A 29 0.53 -12.67 -6.00
CA LYS A 29 -0.33 -12.41 -7.16
C LYS A 29 -1.74 -12.02 -6.71
N PRO A 30 -2.55 -11.37 -7.57
CA PRO A 30 -3.96 -11.11 -7.28
C PRO A 30 -4.76 -12.39 -7.01
N LYS A 31 -5.75 -12.31 -6.12
CA LYS A 31 -6.63 -13.43 -5.75
C LYS A 31 -8.10 -13.11 -6.02
N PRO A 32 -8.91 -14.10 -6.42
CA PRO A 32 -10.36 -13.90 -6.57
C PRO A 32 -11.03 -13.71 -5.20
N ALA A 33 -11.85 -12.66 -5.06
CA ALA A 33 -12.64 -12.45 -3.85
C ALA A 33 -13.61 -13.62 -3.60
N GLY A 34 -13.52 -14.31 -2.46
CA GLY A 34 -14.40 -15.44 -2.15
C GLY A 34 -14.30 -16.63 -3.12
N GLY A 35 -13.16 -16.81 -3.79
CA GLY A 35 -12.87 -17.97 -4.66
C GLY A 35 -13.47 -17.91 -6.07
N LYS A 36 -14.53 -17.12 -6.30
CA LYS A 36 -15.15 -16.90 -7.62
C LYS A 36 -15.32 -15.42 -7.99
N GLY A 37 -15.06 -14.51 -7.06
CA GLY A 37 -15.16 -13.08 -7.28
C GLY A 37 -13.95 -12.50 -7.98
N LYS A 38 -13.99 -11.18 -8.17
CA LYS A 38 -13.01 -10.43 -8.95
C LYS A 38 -11.61 -10.52 -8.37
N ALA A 39 -10.60 -10.58 -9.24
CA ALA A 39 -9.21 -10.61 -8.84
C ALA A 39 -8.78 -9.27 -8.25
N HIS A 40 -8.22 -9.30 -7.05
CA HIS A 40 -7.75 -8.13 -6.33
C HIS A 40 -6.45 -8.43 -5.59
N LEU A 41 -5.74 -7.35 -5.29
CA LEU A 41 -4.67 -7.34 -4.30
C LEU A 41 -5.27 -6.80 -2.99
N ASP A 42 -4.86 -7.34 -1.86
CA ASP A 42 -5.29 -6.86 -0.55
C ASP A 42 -4.15 -6.89 0.47
N TRP A 43 -4.13 -5.89 1.35
CA TRP A 43 -3.15 -5.81 2.42
C TRP A 43 -3.82 -5.38 3.72
N TRP A 44 -3.42 -6.06 4.79
CA TRP A 44 -3.74 -5.69 6.17
C TRP A 44 -2.52 -5.05 6.82
N VAL A 45 -2.68 -3.81 7.26
CA VAL A 45 -1.62 -3.00 7.85
C VAL A 45 -2.03 -2.58 9.25
N SER A 46 -1.10 -2.63 10.21
CA SER A 46 -1.38 -2.20 11.58
C SER A 46 -1.70 -0.72 11.61
N ASP A 47 -2.72 -0.30 12.35
CA ASP A 47 -3.03 1.13 12.52
C ASP A 47 -2.10 1.84 13.53
N ASN A 48 -1.27 1.08 14.23
CA ASN A 48 -0.25 1.54 15.16
C ASN A 48 1.18 1.22 14.70
N SER A 49 1.40 1.02 13.39
CA SER A 49 2.73 0.78 12.84
C SER A 49 3.67 1.95 13.16
N PRO A 50 4.89 1.71 13.68
CA PRO A 50 5.86 2.78 13.88
C PRO A 50 6.57 3.19 12.58
N ALA A 51 6.29 2.53 11.45
CA ALA A 51 6.86 2.90 10.17
C ALA A 51 6.23 4.18 9.62
N GLN A 52 7.08 5.13 9.22
CA GLN A 52 6.67 6.36 8.52
C GLN A 52 6.05 6.09 7.14
N LEU A 53 6.54 5.07 6.45
CA LEU A 53 6.10 4.69 5.11
C LEU A 53 5.63 3.23 5.07
N HIS A 54 4.68 2.97 4.18
CA HIS A 54 4.11 1.65 3.94
C HIS A 54 4.24 1.30 2.47
N ALA A 55 4.97 0.23 2.18
CA ALA A 55 5.17 -0.33 0.85
C ALA A 55 4.21 -1.51 0.64
N LEU A 56 3.21 -1.31 -0.20
CA LEU A 56 2.29 -2.36 -0.63
C LEU A 56 2.82 -2.93 -1.95
N VAL A 57 3.10 -4.22 -1.98
CA VAL A 57 3.84 -4.84 -3.08
C VAL A 57 2.99 -5.89 -3.77
N ASP A 58 2.96 -5.83 -5.09
CA ASP A 58 2.54 -6.91 -5.97
C ASP A 58 3.76 -7.50 -6.67
N LEU A 59 4.15 -8.70 -6.25
CA LEU A 59 5.32 -9.40 -6.77
C LEU A 59 5.09 -9.94 -8.18
N SER A 60 3.85 -10.23 -8.58
CA SER A 60 3.55 -10.79 -9.91
C SER A 60 3.89 -9.81 -11.02
N GLU A 61 3.62 -8.52 -10.79
CA GLU A 61 3.86 -7.44 -11.74
C GLU A 61 5.03 -6.52 -11.32
N ARG A 62 5.72 -6.85 -10.22
CA ARG A 62 6.82 -6.04 -9.64
C ARG A 62 6.41 -4.58 -9.39
N ARG A 63 5.20 -4.37 -8.86
CA ARG A 63 4.67 -3.05 -8.53
C ARG A 63 4.79 -2.79 -7.04
N VAL A 64 5.17 -1.58 -6.68
CA VAL A 64 5.25 -1.11 -5.29
C VAL A 64 4.47 0.20 -5.20
N TRP A 65 3.49 0.25 -4.31
CA TRP A 65 2.82 1.49 -3.93
C TRP A 65 3.34 1.96 -2.58
N MET A 66 3.73 3.23 -2.49
CA MET A 66 4.30 3.86 -1.31
C MET A 66 3.31 4.86 -0.71
N PHE A 67 2.95 4.66 0.56
CA PHE A 67 2.04 5.53 1.30
C PHE A 67 2.69 6.06 2.57
N THR A 68 2.38 7.29 2.96
CA THR A 68 2.55 7.70 4.37
C THR A 68 1.48 7.04 5.24
N ALA A 69 1.66 7.06 6.57
CA ALA A 69 0.65 6.55 7.51
C ALA A 69 -0.72 7.22 7.32
N ASP A 70 -0.75 8.55 7.18
CA ASP A 70 -1.99 9.33 7.01
C ASP A 70 -2.67 9.02 5.67
N GLU A 71 -1.89 8.87 4.60
CA GLU A 71 -2.42 8.50 3.29
C GLU A 71 -3.01 7.10 3.32
N LEU A 72 -2.33 6.15 3.96
CA LEU A 72 -2.83 4.79 4.10
C LEU A 72 -4.16 4.78 4.88
N ALA A 73 -4.23 5.48 6.01
CA ALA A 73 -5.46 5.60 6.80
C ALA A 73 -6.60 6.22 5.99
N THR A 74 -6.30 7.23 5.17
CA THR A 74 -7.27 7.90 4.30
C THR A 74 -7.77 6.98 3.18
N GLN A 75 -6.86 6.21 2.56
CA GLN A 75 -7.17 5.39 1.38
C GLN A 75 -7.73 4.01 1.72
N ALA A 76 -7.48 3.50 2.93
CA ALA A 76 -7.99 2.21 3.35
C ALA A 76 -9.52 2.16 3.27
N GLN A 77 -10.07 1.14 2.61
CA GLN A 77 -11.52 1.00 2.44
C GLN A 77 -12.19 0.46 3.70
N GLN A 78 -11.45 -0.23 4.57
CA GLN A 78 -11.95 -0.72 5.85
C GLN A 78 -10.92 -0.47 6.95
N HIS A 79 -11.42 -0.27 8.16
CA HIS A 79 -10.63 -0.20 9.38
C HIS A 79 -11.28 -1.15 10.39
N SER A 80 -10.52 -2.16 10.80
CA SER A 80 -10.85 -3.02 11.93
C SER A 80 -10.34 -2.40 13.23
N LYS A 81 -10.52 -3.06 14.37
CA LYS A 81 -10.11 -2.51 15.68
C LYS A 81 -8.63 -2.09 15.77
N THR A 82 -7.74 -2.72 14.99
CA THR A 82 -6.29 -2.50 15.07
C THR A 82 -5.58 -2.48 13.71
N LYS A 83 -6.33 -2.54 12.60
CA LYS A 83 -5.74 -2.69 11.27
C LYS A 83 -6.56 -2.00 10.20
N TYR A 84 -5.84 -1.30 9.32
CA TYR A 84 -6.36 -0.86 8.04
C TYR A 84 -6.34 -2.02 7.05
N HIS A 85 -7.38 -2.08 6.23
CA HIS A 85 -7.47 -2.99 5.10
C HIS A 85 -7.65 -2.17 3.83
N ILE A 86 -6.67 -2.34 2.96
CA ILE A 86 -6.62 -1.71 1.65
C ILE A 86 -6.65 -2.80 0.59
N TYR A 87 -7.52 -2.65 -0.40
CA TYR A 87 -7.60 -3.56 -1.54
C TYR A 87 -7.68 -2.79 -2.86
N MET A 88 -7.19 -3.44 -3.92
CA MET A 88 -7.15 -2.90 -5.28
C MET A 88 -7.61 -3.97 -6.25
N TYR A 89 -8.72 -3.73 -6.94
CA TYR A 89 -9.17 -4.57 -8.05
C TYR A 89 -8.23 -4.40 -9.24
N THR A 90 -7.81 -5.53 -9.79
CA THR A 90 -6.89 -5.59 -10.94
C THR A 90 -7.61 -5.75 -12.27
N ASP A 91 -8.88 -6.18 -12.23
CA ASP A 91 -9.74 -6.29 -13.41
C ASP A 91 -10.28 -4.91 -13.82
N LEU A 92 -9.83 -4.43 -14.98
CA LEU A 92 -10.18 -3.13 -15.55
C LEU A 92 -11.49 -3.15 -16.36
N SER A 93 -12.10 -4.33 -16.59
CA SER A 93 -13.40 -4.44 -17.27
C SER A 93 -14.57 -3.93 -16.42
N LEU A 94 -14.28 -3.54 -15.18
CA LEU A 94 -15.24 -3.15 -14.18
C LEU A 94 -15.59 -1.68 -14.31
N LYS A 95 -16.89 -1.38 -14.44
CA LYS A 95 -17.37 -0.01 -14.34
C LYS A 95 -17.09 0.54 -12.95
N PRO A 96 -16.53 1.76 -12.82
CA PRO A 96 -16.40 2.42 -11.55
C PRO A 96 -17.77 2.48 -10.87
N GLN A 97 -17.91 1.82 -9.71
CA GLN A 97 -19.04 2.16 -8.84
C GLN A 97 -18.68 3.50 -8.24
N LYS A 98 -19.59 4.49 -8.30
CA LYS A 98 -19.45 5.74 -7.57
C LYS A 98 -19.30 5.40 -6.08
N LYS A 99 -18.07 5.32 -5.63
CA LYS A 99 -17.68 5.15 -4.24
C LYS A 99 -16.74 6.30 -3.93
N ASP A 100 -16.86 6.86 -2.73
CA ASP A 100 -16.05 7.99 -2.27
C ASP A 100 -14.57 7.62 -2.07
N ARG A 101 -14.17 6.38 -2.37
CA ARG A 101 -12.80 5.87 -2.21
C ARG A 101 -12.37 5.09 -3.45
N ALA A 102 -11.10 5.25 -3.82
CA ALA A 102 -10.45 4.46 -4.84
C ALA A 102 -10.51 2.97 -4.48
N VAL A 103 -10.76 2.11 -5.47
CA VAL A 103 -10.82 0.65 -5.32
C VAL A 103 -10.15 -0.09 -6.48
N TYR A 104 -9.82 0.58 -7.58
CA TYR A 104 -9.15 0.00 -8.74
C TYR A 104 -7.68 0.36 -8.76
N VAL A 105 -6.86 -0.58 -9.22
CA VAL A 105 -5.40 -0.42 -9.24
C VAL A 105 -4.92 0.86 -9.94
N HIS A 106 -5.59 1.28 -11.03
CA HIS A 106 -5.24 2.49 -11.77
C HIS A 106 -5.48 3.79 -10.97
N GLU A 107 -6.42 3.79 -10.03
CA GLU A 107 -6.69 4.94 -9.17
C GLU A 107 -5.57 5.18 -8.13
N PHE A 108 -4.71 4.18 -7.92
CA PHE A 108 -3.55 4.26 -7.04
C PHE A 108 -2.24 4.56 -7.78
N GLU A 109 -2.26 4.82 -9.09
CA GLU A 109 -1.05 5.05 -9.89
C GLU A 109 -0.15 6.15 -9.33
N LYS A 110 -0.73 7.22 -8.75
CA LYS A 110 0.04 8.30 -8.12
C LYS A 110 0.93 7.85 -6.95
N TYR A 111 0.59 6.71 -6.32
CA TYR A 111 1.36 6.13 -5.21
C TYR A 111 2.39 5.11 -5.68
N LEU A 112 2.43 4.74 -6.97
CA LEU A 112 3.48 3.84 -7.48
C LEU A 112 4.85 4.43 -7.20
N LEU A 113 5.80 3.61 -6.74
CA LEU A 113 7.15 4.03 -6.34
C LEU A 113 7.82 4.94 -7.40
N GLN A 114 7.70 4.60 -8.68
CA GLN A 114 8.25 5.40 -9.79
C GLN A 114 7.65 6.82 -9.90
N ASN A 115 6.38 6.99 -9.54
CA ASN A 115 5.69 8.27 -9.53
C ASN A 115 5.86 8.99 -8.18
N ARG A 116 6.15 8.23 -7.12
CA ARG A 116 6.08 8.69 -5.74
C ARG A 116 7.44 9.02 -5.15
N ALA A 117 8.51 8.39 -5.61
CA ALA A 117 9.86 8.56 -5.09
C ALA A 117 10.34 10.03 -5.05
N PRO A 118 10.11 10.87 -6.08
CA PRO A 118 10.48 12.28 -6.02
C PRO A 118 9.84 13.03 -4.85
N PHE A 119 8.59 12.72 -4.51
CA PHE A 119 7.86 13.39 -3.43
C PHE A 119 8.24 12.88 -2.03
N LEU A 120 8.81 11.68 -1.92
CA LEU A 120 9.16 11.07 -0.64
C LEU A 120 10.63 11.26 -0.28
N PHE A 121 11.50 11.38 -1.28
CA PHE A 121 12.95 11.27 -1.12
C PHE A 121 13.73 12.43 -1.75
N GLU A 122 13.06 13.38 -2.40
CA GLU A 122 13.67 14.59 -2.95
C GLU A 122 13.05 15.85 -2.27
N PRO A 123 13.71 17.02 -2.33
CA PRO A 123 13.28 18.24 -1.66
C PRO A 123 12.06 18.91 -2.29
#